data_AF-A0A7C2XD26-F1
#
_entry.id   AF-A0A7C2XD26-F1
#
_cell.length_a   1.000
_cell.length_b   1.000
_cell.length_c   1.000
_cell.angle_alpha   90.00
_cell.angle_beta   90.00
_cell.angle_gamma   90.00
#
_symmetry.space_group_name_H-M   'P 1'
#
loop_
_entity.id
_entity.type
_entity.pdbx_description
1 polymer ?
#
loop_
_entity_poly.entity_id
_entity_poly.type
_entity_poly.pdbx_seq_one_letter_code
_entity_poly.pdbx_strand_id
1 'polypeptide(L)'
;MERRLTFHWQPSPFSSSPPRLLFVGLGAIGLMAARLALQRTDVQVVGAVDTDPQKVGQDLGFLTGWGRTHVLVSPSLSDALAATQPTVALVATASRVADILPTLHILVEAGVHIVASSEELFFPWLTEAEVATLHEKAKERGVVIVGAGVNPGFVMDRLPAFLAQACVNLRGIIVRRIVDLTTRRQKLQQKMGVGLTLAAFEQLAAEGKLGHVGLPQSAAFLAATLNIPVSHLTETLRPLTDESGIVRGVEQIAIGWEGEYPRVRLELQMVMDAANPRDEVEIDADPPIHLVIHGGVAGDEATAAILVNTATWVDRLPPGVHSGAAWFPRLASLPFATGSF
;
A
#
# COMPACT_ATOMS: atom_id res chain seq x y z
N MET A 1 -36.05 -2.72 25.71
CA MET A 1 -36.05 -4.19 25.52
C MET A 1 -34.74 -4.55 24.86
N GLU A 2 -33.84 -5.23 25.57
CA GLU A 2 -32.54 -5.67 25.04
C GLU A 2 -32.67 -7.13 24.58
N ARG A 3 -32.22 -7.43 23.35
CA ARG A 3 -32.12 -8.82 22.87
C ARG A 3 -30.65 -9.24 22.93
N ARG A 4 -30.39 -10.41 23.53
CA ARG A 4 -29.05 -10.99 23.64
C ARG A 4 -28.92 -12.20 22.72
N LEU A 5 -27.92 -12.19 21.84
CA LEU A 5 -27.54 -13.31 20.98
C LEU A 5 -26.18 -13.86 21.43
N THR A 6 -26.05 -15.19 21.49
CA THR A 6 -24.78 -15.87 21.79
C THR A 6 -24.26 -16.52 20.52
N PHE A 7 -23.01 -16.24 20.14
CA PHE A 7 -22.41 -16.76 18.90
C PHE A 7 -21.31 -17.78 19.19
N HIS A 8 -21.29 -18.85 18.39
CA HIS A 8 -20.16 -19.77 18.30
C HIS A 8 -19.48 -19.60 16.94
N TRP A 9 -18.19 -19.28 16.95
CA TRP A 9 -17.39 -19.11 15.75
C TRP A 9 -16.81 -20.45 15.33
N GLN A 10 -17.10 -20.88 14.11
CA GLN A 10 -16.49 -22.08 13.53
C GLN A 10 -15.63 -21.69 12.32
N PRO A 11 -14.44 -22.31 12.14
CA PRO A 11 -13.65 -22.13 10.92
C PRO A 11 -14.50 -22.46 9.69
N SER A 12 -14.39 -21.63 8.67
CA SER A 12 -15.04 -21.87 7.39
C SER A 12 -14.51 -23.18 6.79
N PRO A 13 -15.35 -24.02 6.14
CA PRO A 13 -14.89 -25.18 5.40
C PRO A 13 -13.97 -24.80 4.22
N PHE A 14 -13.88 -23.52 3.88
CA PHE A 14 -12.95 -22.94 2.92
C PHE A 14 -11.69 -22.31 3.56
N SER A 15 -11.42 -22.60 4.84
CA SER A 15 -10.20 -22.17 5.52
C SER A 15 -8.99 -22.87 4.91
N SER A 16 -8.12 -22.12 4.24
CA SER A 16 -6.78 -22.59 3.85
C SER A 16 -5.87 -22.68 5.08
N SER A 17 -4.77 -23.44 4.94
CA SER A 17 -3.67 -23.39 5.91
C SER A 17 -3.14 -21.94 6.02
N PRO A 18 -2.68 -21.49 7.20
CA PRO A 18 -2.11 -20.16 7.37
C PRO A 18 -1.02 -19.87 6.32
N PRO A 19 -1.06 -18.72 5.63
CA PRO A 19 -0.05 -18.38 4.64
C PRO A 19 1.35 -18.35 5.23
N ARG A 20 2.30 -18.92 4.49
CA ARG A 20 3.72 -18.98 4.83
C ARG A 20 4.41 -17.78 4.22
N LEU A 21 4.74 -16.79 5.05
CA LEU A 21 5.23 -15.48 4.64
C LEU A 21 6.75 -15.43 4.55
N LEU A 22 7.24 -14.98 3.39
CA LEU A 22 8.62 -14.55 3.15
C LEU A 22 8.66 -13.01 3.09
N PHE A 23 9.52 -12.38 3.87
CA PHE A 23 9.75 -10.93 3.79
C PHE A 23 10.93 -10.62 2.89
N VAL A 24 10.75 -9.79 1.86
CA VAL A 24 11.79 -9.36 0.93
C VAL A 24 11.98 -7.85 1.07
N GLY A 25 13.14 -7.45 1.59
CA GLY A 25 13.45 -6.08 1.98
C GLY A 25 13.03 -5.80 3.43
N LEU A 26 14.01 -5.65 4.32
CA LEU A 26 13.83 -5.36 5.74
C LEU A 26 14.12 -3.89 6.04
N GLY A 27 13.61 -3.00 5.19
CA GLY A 27 13.53 -1.57 5.48
C GLY A 27 12.54 -1.28 6.62
N ALA A 28 12.22 0.00 6.84
CA ALA A 28 11.30 0.40 7.90
C ALA A 28 9.92 -0.29 7.78
N ILE A 29 9.34 -0.33 6.56
CA ILE A 29 8.07 -1.01 6.30
C ILE A 29 8.19 -2.53 6.46
N GLY A 30 9.23 -3.14 5.86
CA GLY A 30 9.43 -4.59 5.93
C GLY A 30 9.59 -5.12 7.36
N LEU A 31 10.37 -4.43 8.19
CA LEU A 31 10.52 -4.79 9.61
C LEU A 31 9.22 -4.59 10.40
N MET A 32 8.48 -3.52 10.14
CA MET A 32 7.20 -3.28 10.79
C MET A 32 6.16 -4.34 10.40
N ALA A 33 6.09 -4.71 9.12
CA ALA A 33 5.22 -5.77 8.63
C ALA A 33 5.62 -7.15 9.20
N ALA A 34 6.92 -7.45 9.28
CA ALA A 34 7.43 -8.67 9.90
C ALA A 34 7.05 -8.75 11.38
N ARG A 35 7.21 -7.65 12.13
CA ARG A 35 6.81 -7.57 13.55
C ARG A 35 5.31 -7.84 13.72
N LEU A 36 4.47 -7.23 12.88
CA LEU A 36 3.02 -7.43 12.91
C LEU A 36 2.65 -8.88 12.57
N ALA A 37 3.30 -9.49 11.59
CA ALA A 37 3.04 -10.89 11.24
C ALA A 37 3.45 -11.87 12.35
N LEU A 38 4.56 -11.60 13.05
CA LEU A 38 5.01 -12.43 14.19
C LEU A 38 4.03 -12.42 15.39
N GLN A 39 3.17 -11.41 15.47
CA GLN A 39 2.13 -11.28 16.51
C GLN A 39 0.84 -12.05 16.18
N ARG A 40 0.74 -12.60 14.97
CA ARG A 40 -0.49 -13.17 14.44
C ARG A 40 -0.45 -14.70 14.42
N THR A 41 -1.62 -15.30 14.58
CA THR A 41 -1.81 -16.76 14.54
C THR A 41 -2.39 -17.25 13.22
N ASP A 42 -2.86 -16.36 12.35
CA ASP A 42 -3.46 -16.65 11.05
C ASP A 42 -2.46 -16.58 9.89
N VAL A 43 -1.17 -16.38 10.19
CA VAL A 43 -0.04 -16.44 9.24
C VAL A 43 1.17 -17.11 9.89
N GLN A 44 2.12 -17.60 9.09
CA GLN A 44 3.38 -18.16 9.56
C GLN A 44 4.56 -17.42 8.91
N VAL A 45 5.43 -16.80 9.70
CA VAL A 45 6.68 -16.21 9.17
C VAL A 45 7.72 -17.31 8.99
N VAL A 46 8.16 -17.53 7.75
CA VAL A 46 9.06 -18.66 7.41
C VAL A 46 10.43 -18.22 6.89
N GLY A 47 10.56 -16.99 6.41
CA GLY A 47 11.82 -16.50 5.86
C GLY A 47 11.90 -14.98 5.81
N ALA A 48 13.12 -14.47 5.71
CA ALA A 48 13.41 -13.06 5.46
C ALA A 48 14.64 -12.91 4.56
N VAL A 49 14.62 -11.90 3.71
CA VAL A 49 15.68 -11.59 2.74
C VAL A 49 15.98 -10.10 2.79
N ASP A 50 17.26 -9.76 2.95
CA ASP A 50 17.77 -8.39 2.79
C ASP A 50 19.24 -8.47 2.35
N THR A 51 19.66 -7.55 1.48
CA THR A 51 21.03 -7.49 0.97
C THR A 51 21.97 -6.72 1.89
N ASP A 52 21.46 -6.01 2.90
CA ASP A 52 22.25 -5.29 3.88
C ASP A 52 23.12 -6.26 4.70
N PRO A 53 24.46 -6.22 4.57
CA PRO A 53 25.36 -7.10 5.31
C PRO A 53 25.22 -6.99 6.82
N GLN A 54 24.69 -5.88 7.34
CA GLN A 54 24.43 -5.72 8.76
C GLN A 54 23.24 -6.55 9.22
N LYS A 55 22.31 -6.94 8.34
CA LYS A 55 21.12 -7.74 8.69
C LYS A 55 21.29 -9.22 8.37
N VAL A 56 22.06 -9.55 7.33
CA VAL A 56 22.29 -10.93 6.89
C VAL A 56 22.77 -11.81 8.05
N GLY A 57 22.16 -12.98 8.19
CA GLY A 57 22.46 -13.95 9.24
C GLY A 57 21.91 -13.60 10.63
N GLN A 58 21.33 -12.42 10.84
CA GLN A 58 20.64 -12.10 12.09
C GLN A 58 19.27 -12.79 12.17
N ASP A 59 18.79 -12.99 13.40
CA ASP A 59 17.43 -13.44 13.66
C ASP A 59 16.43 -12.29 13.43
N LEU A 60 15.45 -12.52 12.57
CA LEU A 60 14.40 -11.55 12.23
C LEU A 60 13.66 -11.04 13.48
N GLY A 61 13.47 -11.91 14.46
CA GLY A 61 12.83 -11.60 15.72
C GLY A 61 13.59 -10.59 16.57
N PHE A 62 14.93 -10.60 16.52
CA PHE A 62 15.73 -9.55 17.16
C PHE A 62 15.70 -8.24 16.37
N LEU A 63 15.77 -8.29 15.03
CA LEU A 63 15.67 -7.10 14.17
C LEU A 63 14.32 -6.38 14.32
N THR A 64 13.26 -7.13 14.58
CA THR A 64 11.91 -6.58 14.79
C THR A 64 11.63 -6.24 16.25
N GLY A 65 12.49 -6.62 17.19
CA GLY A 65 12.26 -6.47 18.64
C GLY A 65 11.15 -7.37 19.20
N TRP A 66 10.82 -8.47 18.52
CA TRP A 66 9.86 -9.49 18.97
C TRP A 66 10.49 -10.51 19.92
N GLY A 67 11.80 -10.74 19.81
CA GLY A 67 12.51 -11.83 20.48
C GLY A 67 12.82 -12.97 19.51
N ARG A 68 13.60 -13.97 19.93
CA ARG A 68 14.15 -15.01 19.02
C ARG A 68 13.05 -15.77 18.25
N THR A 69 13.22 -15.90 16.94
CA THR A 69 12.29 -16.61 16.03
C THR A 69 12.91 -17.79 15.30
N HIS A 70 14.25 -17.89 15.29
CA HIS A 70 15.04 -18.80 14.46
C HIS A 70 14.90 -18.58 12.94
N VAL A 71 14.22 -17.52 12.51
CA VAL A 71 14.17 -17.10 11.10
C VAL A 71 15.37 -16.21 10.83
N LEU A 72 16.40 -16.77 10.18
CA LEU A 72 17.60 -16.02 9.83
C LEU A 72 17.39 -15.25 8.53
N VAL A 73 17.94 -14.03 8.47
CA VAL A 73 17.92 -13.23 7.23
C VAL A 73 18.88 -13.82 6.21
N SER A 74 18.34 -14.22 5.06
CA SER A 74 19.11 -14.69 3.92
C SER A 74 19.63 -13.52 3.07
N PRO A 75 20.86 -13.59 2.54
CA PRO A 75 21.35 -12.63 1.56
C PRO A 75 20.79 -12.87 0.15
N SER A 76 20.16 -14.03 -0.07
CA SER A 76 19.73 -14.51 -1.39
C SER A 76 18.26 -14.91 -1.37
N LEU A 77 17.50 -14.35 -2.32
CA LEU A 77 16.10 -14.67 -2.51
C LEU A 77 15.90 -16.14 -2.94
N SER A 78 16.75 -16.64 -3.86
CA SER A 78 16.66 -18.03 -4.33
C SER A 78 16.90 -19.03 -3.20
N ASP A 79 17.89 -18.75 -2.34
CA ASP A 79 18.26 -19.65 -1.25
C ASP A 79 17.16 -19.66 -0.18
N ALA A 80 16.57 -18.50 0.11
CA ALA A 80 15.43 -18.40 1.01
C ALA A 80 14.21 -19.16 0.48
N LEU A 81 13.92 -19.06 -0.81
CA LEU A 81 12.81 -19.80 -1.45
C LEU A 81 13.01 -21.30 -1.33
N ALA A 82 14.22 -21.80 -1.64
CA ALA A 82 14.55 -23.22 -1.56
C ALA A 82 14.47 -23.76 -0.13
N ALA A 83 14.95 -22.99 0.86
CA ALA A 83 15.00 -23.42 2.25
C ALA A 83 13.64 -23.35 2.97
N THR A 84 12.78 -22.38 2.60
CA THR A 84 11.62 -22.02 3.43
C THR A 84 10.27 -22.32 2.79
N GLN A 85 10.21 -22.58 1.47
CA GLN A 85 8.97 -22.90 0.74
C GLN A 85 7.78 -22.00 1.15
N PRO A 86 7.90 -20.67 0.98
CA PRO A 86 6.82 -19.74 1.31
C PRO A 86 5.67 -19.87 0.31
N THR A 87 4.47 -19.47 0.71
CA THR A 87 3.30 -19.37 -0.18
C THR A 87 3.03 -17.93 -0.60
N VAL A 88 3.45 -16.95 0.21
CA VAL A 88 3.30 -15.52 -0.07
C VAL A 88 4.59 -14.78 0.26
N ALA A 89 5.02 -13.89 -0.62
CA ALA A 89 6.12 -12.96 -0.41
C ALA A 89 5.59 -11.54 -0.20
N LEU A 90 6.10 -10.88 0.84
CA LEU A 90 5.89 -9.48 1.15
C LEU A 90 7.09 -8.67 0.69
N VAL A 91 6.93 -7.89 -0.39
CA VAL A 91 8.03 -7.15 -1.04
C VAL A 91 7.97 -5.68 -0.66
N ALA A 92 8.96 -5.19 0.08
CA ALA A 92 9.02 -3.80 0.58
C ALA A 92 10.39 -3.15 0.28
N THR A 93 10.78 -3.14 -0.99
CA THR A 93 12.13 -2.75 -1.44
C THR A 93 12.17 -1.39 -2.15
N ALA A 94 11.28 -1.14 -3.11
CA ALA A 94 11.29 0.07 -3.92
C ALA A 94 9.89 0.47 -4.37
N SER A 95 9.75 1.72 -4.83
CA SER A 95 8.49 2.31 -5.25
C SER A 95 8.10 2.01 -6.68
N ARG A 96 9.08 1.92 -7.58
CA ARG A 96 8.86 1.78 -9.02
C ARG A 96 8.78 0.32 -9.43
N VAL A 97 7.90 -0.01 -10.37
CA VAL A 97 7.73 -1.39 -10.85
C VAL A 97 9.04 -1.90 -11.46
N ALA A 98 9.73 -1.08 -12.25
CA ALA A 98 10.99 -1.43 -12.89
C ALA A 98 12.07 -1.90 -11.89
N ASP A 99 12.15 -1.25 -10.72
CA ASP A 99 13.15 -1.56 -9.69
C ASP A 99 12.88 -2.89 -8.97
N ILE A 100 11.61 -3.32 -8.92
CA ILE A 100 11.21 -4.57 -8.26
C ILE A 100 10.95 -5.71 -9.25
N LEU A 101 10.90 -5.44 -10.55
CA LEU A 101 10.56 -6.42 -11.58
C LEU A 101 11.43 -7.69 -11.55
N PRO A 102 12.77 -7.62 -11.34
CA PRO A 102 13.58 -8.83 -11.18
C PRO A 102 13.16 -9.69 -9.99
N THR A 103 12.82 -9.06 -8.85
CA THR A 103 12.29 -9.75 -7.66
C THR A 103 10.94 -10.40 -7.98
N LEU A 104 10.04 -9.69 -8.67
CA LEU A 104 8.73 -10.22 -9.06
C LEU A 104 8.86 -11.46 -9.95
N HIS A 105 9.75 -11.43 -10.94
CA HIS A 105 9.97 -12.59 -11.82
C HIS A 105 10.49 -13.82 -11.07
N ILE A 106 11.44 -13.67 -10.15
CA ILE A 106 11.96 -14.79 -9.35
C ILE A 106 10.83 -15.42 -8.52
N LEU A 107 9.99 -14.60 -7.89
CA LEU A 107 8.87 -15.07 -7.07
C LEU A 107 7.78 -15.75 -7.91
N VAL A 108 7.45 -15.20 -9.07
CA VAL A 108 6.49 -15.80 -10.01
C VAL A 108 6.99 -17.16 -10.50
N GLU A 109 8.27 -17.29 -10.84
CA GLU A 109 8.84 -18.57 -11.25
C GLU A 109 8.82 -19.62 -10.14
N ALA A 110 8.93 -19.18 -8.88
CA ALA A 110 8.83 -20.03 -7.72
C ALA A 110 7.38 -20.38 -7.32
N GLY A 111 6.37 -19.86 -8.03
CA GLY A 111 4.96 -20.10 -7.70
C GLY A 111 4.47 -19.39 -6.44
N VAL A 112 5.15 -18.31 -6.03
CA VAL A 112 4.87 -17.59 -4.76
C VAL A 112 4.00 -16.37 -5.04
N HIS A 113 2.86 -16.25 -4.36
CA HIS A 113 2.01 -15.05 -4.43
C HIS A 113 2.75 -13.82 -3.89
N ILE A 114 2.44 -12.64 -4.41
CA ILE A 114 3.19 -11.43 -4.11
C ILE A 114 2.26 -10.33 -3.63
N VAL A 115 2.60 -9.76 -2.48
CA VAL A 115 2.00 -8.52 -1.98
C VAL A 115 3.13 -7.52 -1.79
N ALA A 116 3.15 -6.43 -2.56
CA ALA A 116 4.24 -5.48 -2.56
C ALA A 116 3.80 -4.07 -2.13
N SER A 117 4.70 -3.35 -1.44
CA SER A 117 4.47 -1.95 -1.05
C SER A 117 4.84 -0.94 -2.13
N SER A 118 5.17 -1.40 -3.34
CA SER A 118 5.53 -0.53 -4.47
C SER A 118 4.31 0.27 -4.90
N GLU A 119 4.45 1.59 -4.88
CA GLU A 119 3.38 2.53 -5.20
C GLU A 119 2.94 2.42 -6.66
N GLU A 120 3.85 2.22 -7.61
CA GLU A 120 3.50 2.02 -9.03
C GLU A 120 2.73 0.71 -9.27
N LEU A 121 2.99 -0.35 -8.48
CA LEU A 121 2.30 -1.63 -8.61
C LEU A 121 0.83 -1.58 -8.15
N PHE A 122 0.41 -0.55 -7.40
CA PHE A 122 -0.97 -0.41 -6.95
C PHE A 122 -1.96 -0.26 -8.11
N PHE A 123 -1.56 0.50 -9.14
CA PHE A 123 -2.31 0.61 -10.40
C PHE A 123 -1.34 0.46 -11.57
N PRO A 124 -0.96 -0.79 -11.88
CA PRO A 124 0.18 -1.09 -12.73
C PRO A 124 -0.14 -0.90 -14.23
N TRP A 125 -1.39 -0.57 -14.57
CA TRP A 125 -1.82 -0.33 -15.94
C TRP A 125 -1.37 1.01 -16.51
N LEU A 126 -0.73 1.85 -15.70
CA LEU A 126 0.02 3.02 -16.20
C LEU A 126 1.41 2.64 -16.75
N THR A 127 1.89 1.40 -16.50
CA THR A 127 3.19 0.89 -16.95
C THR A 127 2.98 -0.34 -17.86
N GLU A 128 2.58 -0.12 -19.11
CA GLU A 128 1.90 -1.18 -19.88
C GLU A 128 2.75 -2.41 -20.27
N ALA A 129 3.93 -2.23 -20.90
CA ALA A 129 4.60 -3.34 -21.59
C ALA A 129 5.12 -4.45 -20.64
N GLU A 130 5.76 -4.06 -19.54
CA GLU A 130 6.35 -5.01 -18.59
C GLU A 130 5.28 -5.67 -17.71
N VAL A 131 4.24 -4.93 -17.33
CA VAL A 131 3.14 -5.43 -16.50
C VAL A 131 2.30 -6.44 -17.25
N ALA A 132 2.01 -6.22 -18.54
CA ALA A 132 1.28 -7.19 -19.35
C ALA A 132 2.02 -8.53 -19.44
N THR A 133 3.34 -8.50 -19.65
CA THR A 133 4.18 -9.70 -19.70
C THR A 133 4.20 -10.42 -18.34
N LEU A 134 4.33 -9.66 -17.24
CA LEU A 134 4.29 -10.21 -15.89
C LEU A 134 2.93 -10.82 -15.55
N HIS A 135 1.84 -10.19 -16.01
CA HIS A 135 0.47 -10.65 -15.79
C HIS A 135 0.21 -12.02 -16.44
N GLU A 136 0.59 -12.19 -17.71
CA GLU A 136 0.44 -13.50 -18.38
C GLU A 136 1.30 -14.58 -17.73
N LYS A 137 2.55 -14.25 -17.38
CA LYS A 137 3.43 -15.20 -16.68
C LYS A 137 2.89 -15.59 -15.29
N ALA A 138 2.31 -14.64 -14.56
CA ALA A 138 1.67 -14.91 -13.28
C ALA A 138 0.45 -15.84 -13.47
N LYS A 139 -0.35 -15.65 -14.53
CA LYS A 139 -1.46 -16.55 -14.88
C LYS A 139 -0.98 -17.98 -15.19
N GLU A 140 0.06 -18.13 -16.00
CA GLU A 140 0.65 -19.43 -16.34
C GLU A 140 1.16 -20.18 -15.09
N ARG A 141 1.71 -19.44 -14.12
CA ARG A 141 2.24 -19.99 -12.87
C ARG A 141 1.21 -20.12 -11.75
N GLY A 142 -0.04 -19.69 -11.96
CA GLY A 142 -1.07 -19.69 -10.92
C GLY A 142 -0.79 -18.70 -9.78
N VAL A 143 0.01 -17.67 -10.04
CA VAL A 143 0.48 -16.68 -9.06
C VAL A 143 -0.38 -15.41 -9.11
N VAL A 144 -0.55 -14.77 -7.96
CA VAL A 144 -1.28 -13.52 -7.78
C VAL A 144 -0.27 -12.46 -7.36
N ILE A 145 -0.39 -11.26 -7.94
CA ILE A 145 0.49 -10.12 -7.64
C ILE A 145 -0.38 -8.91 -7.34
N VAL A 146 -0.18 -8.28 -6.17
CA VAL A 146 -0.95 -7.09 -5.75
C VAL A 146 -0.01 -6.03 -5.17
N GLY A 147 -0.16 -4.79 -5.63
CA GLY A 147 0.39 -3.62 -4.94
C GLY A 147 -0.55 -3.16 -3.81
N ALA A 148 -0.03 -2.99 -2.60
CA ALA A 148 -0.82 -2.62 -1.44
C ALA A 148 -0.06 -1.65 -0.50
N GLY A 149 -0.78 -0.67 0.04
CA GLY A 149 -0.22 0.31 0.97
C GLY A 149 -1.29 1.23 1.52
N VAL A 150 -0.88 2.27 2.26
CA VAL A 150 -1.83 3.27 2.80
C VAL A 150 -2.24 4.32 1.77
N ASN A 151 -1.31 4.73 0.92
CA ASN A 151 -1.45 5.74 -0.11
C ASN A 151 -0.21 5.61 -0.99
N PRO A 152 -0.35 5.03 -2.20
CA PRO A 152 -1.56 4.41 -2.72
C PRO A 152 -1.94 3.15 -1.94
N GLY A 153 -3.23 2.87 -1.85
CA GLY A 153 -3.78 1.63 -1.34
C GLY A 153 -4.78 1.74 -0.20
N PHE A 154 -5.14 2.91 0.30
CA PHE A 154 -6.29 3.02 1.20
C PHE A 154 -6.90 4.39 1.17
N VAL A 155 -6.17 5.37 1.69
CA VAL A 155 -6.71 6.67 2.10
C VAL A 155 -7.17 7.50 0.91
N MET A 156 -6.38 7.53 -0.17
CA MET A 156 -6.63 8.38 -1.34
C MET A 156 -7.21 7.63 -2.53
N ASP A 157 -7.69 6.40 -2.33
CA ASP A 157 -8.07 5.49 -3.42
C ASP A 157 -9.21 4.53 -3.00
N ARG A 158 -8.94 3.46 -2.25
CA ARG A 158 -9.94 2.46 -1.86
C ARG A 158 -11.02 3.04 -0.96
N LEU A 159 -10.67 3.87 0.03
CA LEU A 159 -11.64 4.51 0.91
C LEU A 159 -12.61 5.41 0.13
N PRO A 160 -12.17 6.37 -0.70
CA PRO A 160 -13.07 7.16 -1.54
C PRO A 160 -13.90 6.29 -2.49
N ALA A 161 -13.31 5.25 -3.10
CA ALA A 161 -14.05 4.32 -3.95
C ALA A 161 -15.15 3.56 -3.16
N PHE A 162 -14.86 3.16 -1.92
CA PHE A 162 -15.81 2.48 -1.06
C PHE A 162 -16.98 3.38 -0.68
N LEU A 163 -16.71 4.63 -0.29
CA LEU A 163 -17.72 5.62 0.04
C LEU A 163 -18.63 5.92 -1.14
N ALA A 164 -18.07 6.02 -2.36
CA ALA A 164 -18.82 6.30 -3.59
C ALA A 164 -19.89 5.24 -3.92
N GLN A 165 -19.82 4.03 -3.34
CA GLN A 165 -20.88 3.01 -3.52
C GLN A 165 -22.23 3.43 -2.92
N ALA A 166 -22.25 4.39 -2.01
CA ALA A 166 -23.47 4.96 -1.45
C ALA A 166 -24.01 6.15 -2.26
N CYS A 167 -23.40 6.47 -3.40
CA CYS A 167 -23.72 7.60 -4.24
C CYS A 167 -24.19 7.17 -5.64
N VAL A 168 -24.98 8.02 -6.29
CA VAL A 168 -25.27 8.01 -7.74
C VAL A 168 -24.93 9.37 -8.35
N ASN A 169 -24.97 9.51 -9.68
CA ASN A 169 -24.70 10.77 -10.39
C ASN A 169 -23.35 11.42 -9.98
N LEU A 170 -22.27 10.64 -9.99
CA LEU A 170 -20.94 11.07 -9.56
C LEU A 170 -20.36 12.16 -10.46
N ARG A 171 -20.24 13.38 -9.92
CA ARG A 171 -19.73 14.56 -10.63
C ARG A 171 -18.24 14.75 -10.39
N GLY A 172 -17.75 14.53 -9.18
CA GLY A 172 -16.32 14.61 -8.91
C GLY A 172 -15.93 14.14 -7.52
N ILE A 173 -14.64 13.91 -7.34
CA ILE A 173 -14.03 13.49 -6.07
C ILE A 173 -12.84 14.38 -5.79
N ILE A 174 -12.79 14.92 -4.57
CA ILE A 174 -11.61 15.59 -4.05
C ILE A 174 -11.15 14.83 -2.81
N VAL A 175 -9.87 14.46 -2.78
CA VAL A 175 -9.27 13.84 -1.60
C VAL A 175 -8.09 14.67 -1.16
N ARG A 176 -8.02 14.98 0.13
CA ARG A 176 -6.91 15.71 0.74
C ARG A 176 -6.25 14.86 1.82
N ARG A 177 -4.92 14.82 1.80
CA ARG A 177 -4.10 14.20 2.84
C ARG A 177 -3.09 15.21 3.32
N ILE A 178 -3.17 15.59 4.59
CA ILE A 178 -2.28 16.55 5.23
C ILE A 178 -1.51 15.82 6.32
N VAL A 179 -0.20 15.71 6.13
CA VAL A 179 0.70 14.96 7.01
C VAL A 179 1.68 15.91 7.67
N ASP A 180 1.73 15.85 9.00
CA ASP A 180 2.79 16.49 9.77
C ASP A 180 4.08 15.65 9.72
N LEU A 181 5.12 16.21 9.10
CA LEU A 181 6.43 15.57 8.95
C LEU A 181 7.23 15.49 10.26
N THR A 182 6.90 16.28 11.28
CA THR A 182 7.57 16.22 12.59
C THR A 182 7.38 14.86 13.26
N THR A 183 6.23 14.23 13.00
CA THR A 183 5.86 12.91 13.50
C THR A 183 6.46 11.76 12.69
N ARG A 184 7.25 12.07 11.65
CA ARG A 184 7.75 11.09 10.67
C ARG A 184 9.26 10.97 10.73
N ARG A 185 9.74 9.80 10.30
CA ARG A 185 11.18 9.49 10.24
C ARG A 185 11.94 10.48 9.35
N GLN A 186 13.19 10.76 9.73
CA GLN A 186 14.07 11.71 9.03
C GLN A 186 14.23 11.44 7.53
N LYS A 187 14.32 10.17 7.12
CA LYS A 187 14.41 9.81 5.68
C LYS A 187 13.20 10.30 4.87
N LEU A 188 12.00 10.29 5.44
CA LEU A 188 10.81 10.81 4.76
C LEU A 188 10.86 12.34 4.69
N GLN A 189 11.28 13.01 5.77
CA GLN A 189 11.47 14.47 5.78
C GLN A 189 12.45 14.91 4.68
N GLN A 190 13.57 14.20 4.54
CA GLN A 190 14.56 14.42 3.47
C GLN A 190 13.97 14.18 2.07
N LYS A 191 13.16 13.13 1.89
CA LYS A 191 12.45 12.85 0.62
C LYS A 191 11.46 13.97 0.26
N MET A 192 10.91 14.67 1.25
CA MET A 192 10.05 15.85 1.04
C MET A 192 10.85 17.17 0.92
N GLY A 193 12.18 17.09 0.84
CA GLY A 193 13.04 18.26 0.64
C GLY A 193 13.20 19.17 1.85
N VAL A 194 12.84 18.72 3.06
CA VAL A 194 12.97 19.53 4.28
C VAL A 194 14.42 19.97 4.47
N GLY A 195 14.61 21.29 4.64
CA GLY A 195 15.92 21.93 4.83
C GLY A 195 16.65 22.32 3.54
N LEU A 196 16.09 22.04 2.36
CA LEU A 196 16.69 22.46 1.08
C LEU A 196 16.42 23.94 0.78
N THR A 197 17.29 24.54 -0.03
CA THR A 197 16.98 25.79 -0.73
C THR A 197 16.06 25.49 -1.92
N LEU A 198 15.35 26.52 -2.42
CA LEU A 198 14.47 26.37 -3.58
C LEU A 198 15.22 25.82 -4.82
N ALA A 199 16.42 26.32 -5.11
CA ALA A 199 17.22 25.84 -6.25
C ALA A 199 17.62 24.36 -6.12
N ALA A 200 18.01 23.92 -4.90
CA ALA A 200 18.34 22.51 -4.65
C ALA A 200 17.09 21.62 -4.75
N PHE A 201 15.94 22.13 -4.28
CA PHE A 201 14.65 21.45 -4.42
C PHE A 201 14.29 21.23 -5.89
N GLU A 202 14.33 22.29 -6.70
CA GLU A 202 13.98 22.24 -8.13
C GLU A 202 14.85 21.24 -8.89
N GLN A 203 16.16 21.23 -8.62
CA GLN A 203 17.07 20.25 -9.22
C GLN A 203 16.69 18.81 -8.84
N LEU A 204 16.54 18.51 -7.55
CA LEU A 204 16.25 17.15 -7.10
C LEU A 204 14.83 16.70 -7.49
N ALA A 205 13.87 17.62 -7.57
CA ALA A 205 12.52 17.35 -8.06
C ALA A 205 12.55 16.99 -9.56
N ALA A 206 13.31 17.71 -10.38
CA ALA A 206 13.48 17.40 -11.81
C ALA A 206 14.16 16.03 -12.03
N GLU A 207 15.01 15.60 -11.10
CA GLU A 207 15.63 14.27 -11.09
C GLU A 207 14.71 13.16 -10.54
N GLY A 208 13.48 13.49 -10.11
CA GLY A 208 12.52 12.53 -9.54
C GLY A 208 12.90 11.99 -8.16
N LYS A 209 13.76 12.70 -7.42
CA LYS A 209 14.28 12.27 -6.11
C LYS A 209 13.45 12.77 -4.92
N LEU A 210 12.54 13.71 -5.16
CA LEU A 210 11.67 14.31 -4.14
C LEU A 210 10.20 13.98 -4.39
N GLY A 211 9.39 14.15 -3.34
CA GLY A 211 7.95 14.01 -3.41
C GLY A 211 7.46 12.57 -3.18
N HIS A 212 6.15 12.41 -3.34
CA HIS A 212 5.45 11.15 -3.20
C HIS A 212 5.37 10.43 -4.55
N VAL A 213 5.41 9.10 -4.54
CA VAL A 213 5.18 8.27 -5.73
C VAL A 213 3.82 7.61 -5.54
N GLY A 214 2.96 7.56 -6.55
CA GLY A 214 1.67 6.84 -6.45
C GLY A 214 0.42 7.72 -6.52
N LEU A 215 0.55 9.05 -6.55
CA LEU A 215 -0.59 9.96 -6.70
C LEU A 215 -1.31 9.80 -8.05
N PRO A 216 -0.61 9.74 -9.20
CA PRO A 216 -1.25 9.44 -10.48
C PRO A 216 -1.90 8.06 -10.50
N GLN A 217 -1.28 7.05 -9.88
CA GLN A 217 -1.84 5.70 -9.74
C GLN A 217 -3.14 5.71 -8.95
N SER A 218 -3.21 6.48 -7.86
CA SER A 218 -4.42 6.64 -7.05
C SER A 218 -5.54 7.34 -7.84
N ALA A 219 -5.20 8.37 -8.61
CA ALA A 219 -6.16 9.10 -9.45
C ALA A 219 -6.70 8.21 -10.59
N ALA A 220 -5.81 7.50 -11.28
CA ALA A 220 -6.16 6.54 -12.33
C ALA A 220 -7.02 5.40 -11.78
N PHE A 221 -6.66 4.88 -10.60
CA PHE A 221 -7.43 3.86 -9.90
C PHE A 221 -8.86 4.31 -9.63
N LEU A 222 -9.04 5.52 -9.07
CA LEU A 222 -10.37 6.06 -8.78
C LEU A 222 -11.18 6.26 -10.05
N ALA A 223 -10.56 6.83 -11.09
CA ALA A 223 -11.22 7.03 -12.37
C ALA A 223 -11.70 5.70 -12.98
N ALA A 224 -10.82 4.70 -13.02
CA ALA A 224 -11.16 3.38 -13.56
C ALA A 224 -12.21 2.65 -12.72
N THR A 225 -12.04 2.61 -11.41
CA THR A 225 -12.93 1.85 -10.49
C THR A 225 -14.33 2.43 -10.43
N LEU A 226 -14.46 3.76 -10.56
CA LEU A 226 -15.74 4.45 -10.51
C LEU A 226 -16.31 4.76 -11.89
N ASN A 227 -15.67 4.24 -12.95
CA ASN A 227 -16.04 4.46 -14.34
C ASN A 227 -16.21 5.95 -14.68
N ILE A 228 -15.31 6.79 -14.16
CA ILE A 228 -15.23 8.22 -14.46
C ILE A 228 -14.35 8.37 -15.71
N PRO A 229 -14.89 8.91 -16.83
CA PRO A 229 -14.09 9.16 -18.01
C PRO A 229 -13.05 10.25 -17.70
N VAL A 230 -11.77 9.92 -17.87
CA VAL A 230 -10.67 10.88 -17.82
C VAL A 230 -9.90 10.83 -19.13
N SER A 231 -9.65 11.98 -19.74
CA SER A 231 -8.88 12.12 -20.98
C SER A 231 -7.37 12.18 -20.72
N HIS A 232 -6.95 12.70 -19.56
CA HIS A 232 -5.55 12.76 -19.16
C HIS A 232 -5.38 12.96 -17.66
N LEU A 233 -4.17 12.71 -17.18
CA LEU A 233 -3.73 12.99 -15.80
C LEU A 233 -2.69 14.11 -15.80
N THR A 234 -2.73 14.97 -14.79
CA THR A 234 -1.66 15.93 -14.52
C THR A 234 -1.15 15.73 -13.10
N GLU A 235 0.15 15.95 -12.89
CA GLU A 235 0.77 15.96 -11.58
C GLU A 235 1.61 17.22 -11.40
N THR A 236 1.52 17.85 -10.22
CA THR A 236 2.36 18.98 -9.84
C THR A 236 3.04 18.70 -8.51
N LEU A 237 4.31 19.07 -8.38
CA LEU A 237 5.06 19.05 -7.13
C LEU A 237 5.57 20.47 -6.83
N ARG A 238 5.20 21.02 -5.68
CA ARG A 238 5.57 22.38 -5.26
C ARG A 238 6.19 22.35 -3.86
N PRO A 239 7.29 23.10 -3.63
CA PRO A 239 7.84 23.24 -2.29
C PRO A 239 6.96 24.16 -1.44
N LEU A 240 6.88 23.87 -0.15
CA LEU A 240 6.35 24.76 0.87
C LEU A 240 7.53 25.31 1.66
N THR A 241 7.69 26.62 1.74
CA THR A 241 8.86 27.26 2.36
C THR A 241 8.49 28.05 3.61
N ASP A 242 9.46 28.26 4.49
CA ASP A 242 9.38 29.30 5.51
C ASP A 242 9.67 30.70 4.95
N GLU A 243 9.64 31.72 5.82
CA GLU A 243 9.93 33.12 5.47
C GLU A 243 11.36 33.34 4.93
N SER A 244 12.28 32.41 5.22
CA SER A 244 13.68 32.46 4.77
C SER A 244 13.87 31.78 3.41
N GLY A 245 12.82 31.21 2.82
CA GLY A 245 12.89 30.47 1.56
C GLY A 245 13.46 29.05 1.69
N ILE A 246 13.52 28.51 2.92
CA ILE A 246 13.95 27.13 3.17
C ILE A 246 12.73 26.22 3.10
N VAL A 247 12.89 25.09 2.39
CA VAL A 247 11.81 24.12 2.20
C VAL A 247 11.48 23.43 3.53
N ARG A 248 10.18 23.44 3.86
CA ARG A 248 9.56 22.83 5.03
C ARG A 248 8.74 21.59 4.69
N GLY A 249 8.61 21.28 3.40
CA GLY A 249 7.84 20.16 2.89
C GLY A 249 7.34 20.43 1.47
N VAL A 250 6.29 19.71 1.08
CA VAL A 250 5.73 19.77 -0.27
C VAL A 250 4.22 19.78 -0.29
N GLU A 251 3.68 20.41 -1.33
CA GLU A 251 2.35 20.17 -1.87
C GLU A 251 2.50 19.39 -3.18
N GLN A 252 1.79 18.27 -3.30
CA GLN A 252 1.73 17.48 -4.51
C GLN A 252 0.28 17.21 -4.87
N ILE A 253 -0.07 17.48 -6.13
CA ILE A 253 -1.46 17.39 -6.59
C ILE A 253 -1.49 16.53 -7.84
N ALA A 254 -2.37 15.53 -7.87
CA ALA A 254 -2.71 14.77 -9.07
C ALA A 254 -4.17 15.00 -9.44
N ILE A 255 -4.44 15.20 -10.73
CA ILE A 255 -5.79 15.47 -11.24
C ILE A 255 -6.06 14.58 -12.45
N GLY A 256 -7.19 13.89 -12.44
CA GLY A 256 -7.79 13.27 -13.62
C GLY A 256 -8.84 14.18 -14.22
N TRP A 257 -8.65 14.52 -15.49
CA TRP A 257 -9.42 15.52 -16.22
C TRP A 257 -10.35 14.88 -17.24
N GLU A 258 -11.57 15.39 -17.38
CA GLU A 258 -12.44 15.15 -18.53
C GLU A 258 -12.48 16.44 -19.37
N GLY A 259 -11.62 16.53 -20.39
CA GLY A 259 -11.39 17.81 -21.07
C GLY A 259 -10.78 18.82 -20.08
N GLU A 260 -11.47 19.93 -19.83
CA GLU A 260 -11.06 20.97 -18.87
C GLU A 260 -11.67 20.78 -17.47
N TYR A 261 -12.49 19.74 -17.25
CA TYR A 261 -13.18 19.53 -15.99
C TYR A 261 -12.41 18.55 -15.08
N PRO A 262 -11.97 18.96 -13.88
CA PRO A 262 -11.30 18.05 -12.95
C PRO A 262 -12.34 17.11 -12.32
N ARG A 263 -12.25 15.81 -12.62
CA ARG A 263 -13.19 14.80 -12.10
C ARG A 263 -12.66 14.08 -10.86
N VAL A 264 -11.35 13.84 -10.80
CA VAL A 264 -10.68 13.25 -9.64
C VAL A 264 -9.51 14.15 -9.27
N ARG A 265 -9.50 14.68 -8.05
CA ARG A 265 -8.45 15.58 -7.58
C ARG A 265 -7.89 15.08 -6.25
N LEU A 266 -6.60 14.80 -6.23
CA LEU A 266 -5.88 14.32 -5.06
C LEU A 266 -4.87 15.38 -4.64
N GLU A 267 -5.00 15.88 -3.43
CA GLU A 267 -4.12 16.88 -2.83
C GLU A 267 -3.37 16.26 -1.66
N LEU A 268 -2.05 16.19 -1.77
CA LEU A 268 -1.17 15.71 -0.72
C LEU A 268 -0.31 16.87 -0.24
N GLN A 269 -0.41 17.16 1.05
CA GLN A 269 0.50 18.06 1.73
C GLN A 269 1.30 17.27 2.76
N MET A 270 2.62 17.35 2.67
CA MET A 270 3.52 16.83 3.70
C MET A 270 4.42 17.98 4.14
N VAL A 271 4.21 18.51 5.34
CA VAL A 271 4.92 19.70 5.82
C VAL A 271 5.25 19.58 7.31
N MET A 272 6.37 20.17 7.72
CA MET A 272 6.76 20.24 9.12
C MET A 272 5.80 21.14 9.91
N ASP A 273 5.35 20.69 11.08
CA ASP A 273 4.41 21.40 11.97
C ASP A 273 3.05 21.65 11.30
N ALA A 274 2.59 20.67 10.51
CA ALA A 274 1.34 20.82 9.76
C ALA A 274 0.15 21.13 10.68
N ALA A 275 -0.58 22.20 10.37
CA ALA A 275 -1.80 22.55 11.07
C ALA A 275 -2.94 21.58 10.69
N ASN A 276 -3.61 21.02 11.69
CA ASN A 276 -4.76 20.12 11.51
C ASN A 276 -4.49 18.96 10.52
N PRO A 277 -3.49 18.08 10.82
CA PRO A 277 -3.23 16.90 10.01
C PRO A 277 -4.49 16.03 9.93
N ARG A 278 -4.84 15.59 8.73
CA ARG A 278 -6.08 14.86 8.45
C ARG A 278 -6.03 14.15 7.10
N ASP A 279 -6.93 13.19 6.96
CA ASP A 279 -7.37 12.70 5.66
C ASP A 279 -8.82 13.11 5.44
N GLU A 280 -9.14 13.58 4.24
CA GLU A 280 -10.43 14.18 3.94
C GLU A 280 -10.89 13.75 2.54
N VAL A 281 -12.13 13.29 2.43
CA VAL A 281 -12.75 12.88 1.17
C VAL A 281 -14.04 13.67 0.99
N GLU A 282 -14.14 14.36 -0.14
CA GLU A 282 -15.35 15.01 -0.62
C GLU A 282 -15.80 14.36 -1.92
N ILE A 283 -17.03 13.88 -1.94
CA ILE A 283 -17.66 13.27 -3.11
C ILE A 283 -18.84 14.13 -3.50
N ASP A 284 -18.71 14.79 -4.65
CA ASP A 284 -19.80 15.51 -5.29
C ASP A 284 -20.65 14.52 -6.10
N ALA A 285 -21.74 14.07 -5.48
CA ALA A 285 -22.66 13.08 -6.01
C ALA A 285 -24.03 13.18 -5.30
N ASP A 286 -24.93 12.22 -5.55
CA ASP A 286 -26.25 12.16 -4.91
C ASP A 286 -26.40 10.85 -4.11
N PRO A 287 -26.53 10.89 -2.77
CA PRO A 287 -26.24 12.04 -1.90
C PRO A 287 -24.74 12.39 -1.92
N PRO A 288 -24.38 13.64 -1.58
CA PRO A 288 -22.98 14.02 -1.40
C PRO A 288 -22.42 13.38 -0.12
N ILE A 289 -21.12 13.08 -0.13
CA ILE A 289 -20.41 12.56 1.05
C ILE A 289 -19.22 13.45 1.38
N HIS A 290 -19.09 13.76 2.67
CA HIS A 290 -17.90 14.39 3.24
C HIS A 290 -17.43 13.56 4.44
N LEU A 291 -16.21 13.04 4.36
CA LEU A 291 -15.56 12.28 5.43
C LEU A 291 -14.27 12.99 5.84
N VAL A 292 -14.04 13.13 7.14
CA VAL A 292 -12.77 13.60 7.71
C VAL A 292 -12.27 12.62 8.76
N ILE A 293 -11.03 12.16 8.60
CA ILE A 293 -10.27 11.40 9.60
C ILE A 293 -9.30 12.37 10.28
N HIS A 294 -9.69 12.87 11.45
CA HIS A 294 -8.84 13.77 12.26
C HIS A 294 -7.53 13.07 12.66
N GLY A 295 -6.41 13.79 12.53
CA GLY A 295 -5.06 13.25 12.76
C GLY A 295 -4.48 12.47 11.57
N GLY A 296 -5.34 12.05 10.63
CA GLY A 296 -4.97 11.22 9.49
C GLY A 296 -4.56 9.79 9.89
N VAL A 297 -4.50 8.90 8.89
CA VAL A 297 -4.06 7.52 9.05
C VAL A 297 -2.53 7.46 9.06
N ALA A 298 -1.95 6.81 10.09
CA ALA A 298 -0.52 6.63 10.24
C ALA A 298 0.08 5.82 9.07
N GLY A 299 0.90 6.48 8.25
CA GLY A 299 1.27 5.92 6.94
C GLY A 299 2.05 4.60 7.00
N ASP A 300 3.10 4.55 7.81
CA ASP A 300 3.97 3.37 7.91
C ASP A 300 3.24 2.17 8.53
N GLU A 301 2.59 2.39 9.67
CA GLU A 301 1.85 1.36 10.41
C GLU A 301 0.68 0.81 9.61
N ALA A 302 -0.10 1.69 8.96
CA ALA A 302 -1.19 1.26 8.10
C ALA A 302 -0.69 0.50 6.87
N THR A 303 0.43 0.93 6.25
CA THR A 303 1.02 0.19 5.13
C THR A 303 1.43 -1.21 5.56
N ALA A 304 2.17 -1.33 6.68
CA ALA A 304 2.59 -2.62 7.22
C ALA A 304 1.38 -3.53 7.55
N ALA A 305 0.32 -2.96 8.15
CA ALA A 305 -0.90 -3.70 8.46
C ALA A 305 -1.64 -4.15 7.18
N ILE A 306 -1.78 -3.28 6.18
CA ILE A 306 -2.45 -3.59 4.90
C ILE A 306 -1.71 -4.70 4.16
N LEU A 307 -0.39 -4.66 4.13
CA LEU A 307 0.45 -5.71 3.55
C LEU A 307 0.16 -7.07 4.19
N VAL A 308 0.27 -7.18 5.52
CA VAL A 308 0.04 -8.44 6.25
C VAL A 308 -1.42 -8.89 6.12
N ASN A 309 -2.38 -7.97 6.20
CA ASN A 309 -3.80 -8.27 6.00
C ASN A 309 -4.08 -8.79 4.59
N THR A 310 -3.44 -8.25 3.56
CA THR A 310 -3.62 -8.70 2.18
C THR A 310 -3.04 -10.09 1.97
N ALA A 311 -1.91 -10.38 2.59
CA ALA A 311 -1.27 -11.69 2.52
C ALA A 311 -2.14 -12.83 3.08
N THR A 312 -3.13 -12.55 3.95
CA THR A 312 -3.99 -13.60 4.53
C THR A 312 -5.06 -14.16 3.57
N TRP A 313 -5.27 -13.51 2.42
CA TRP A 313 -6.32 -13.90 1.46
C TRP A 313 -5.92 -13.74 -0.01
N VAL A 314 -4.68 -13.32 -0.31
CA VAL A 314 -4.21 -13.06 -1.69
C VAL A 314 -4.34 -14.28 -2.61
N ASP A 315 -4.21 -15.49 -2.06
CA ASP A 315 -4.36 -16.78 -2.75
C ASP A 315 -5.78 -17.04 -3.29
N ARG A 316 -6.75 -16.20 -2.89
CA ARG A 316 -8.16 -16.32 -3.30
C ARG A 316 -8.50 -15.51 -4.55
N LEU A 317 -7.58 -14.68 -5.02
CA LEU A 317 -7.76 -13.94 -6.27
C LEU A 317 -7.45 -14.86 -7.47
N PRO A 318 -8.06 -14.61 -8.63
CA PRO A 318 -7.62 -15.23 -9.87
C PRO A 318 -6.13 -14.95 -10.11
N PRO A 319 -5.34 -15.89 -10.67
CA PRO A 319 -3.95 -15.63 -11.04
C PRO A 319 -3.80 -14.40 -11.95
N GLY A 320 -2.68 -13.70 -11.82
CA GLY A 320 -2.37 -12.48 -12.56
C GLY A 320 -1.96 -11.31 -11.66
N VAL A 321 -1.58 -10.21 -12.31
CA VAL A 321 -1.39 -8.90 -11.67
C VAL A 321 -2.76 -8.23 -11.46
N HIS A 322 -3.02 -7.77 -10.24
CA HIS A 322 -4.22 -7.03 -9.88
C HIS A 322 -3.88 -5.60 -9.45
N SER A 323 -4.75 -4.67 -9.81
CA SER A 323 -4.77 -3.38 -9.14
C SER A 323 -5.26 -3.56 -7.69
N GLY A 324 -5.05 -2.57 -6.84
CA GLY A 324 -5.56 -2.61 -5.47
C GLY A 324 -7.09 -2.62 -5.34
N ALA A 325 -7.84 -2.83 -6.44
CA ALA A 325 -9.29 -3.06 -6.46
C ALA A 325 -9.66 -4.48 -6.01
N ALA A 326 -8.69 -5.34 -5.74
CA ALA A 326 -8.94 -6.61 -5.09
C ALA A 326 -9.49 -6.35 -3.66
N TRP A 327 -10.82 -6.32 -3.55
CA TRP A 327 -11.53 -6.29 -2.28
C TRP A 327 -11.80 -7.72 -1.81
N PHE A 328 -11.76 -7.89 -0.49
CA PHE A 328 -12.37 -8.92 0.36
C PHE A 328 -11.37 -9.71 1.22
N PRO A 329 -11.42 -9.55 2.56
CA PRO A 329 -11.28 -10.71 3.41
C PRO A 329 -12.60 -11.50 3.37
N ARG A 330 -12.59 -12.65 2.69
CA ARG A 330 -13.58 -13.72 2.94
C ARG A 330 -13.55 -14.03 4.45
N LEU A 331 -14.73 -14.16 5.06
CA LEU A 331 -14.88 -14.53 6.47
C LEU A 331 -14.20 -15.89 6.72
N ALA A 332 -13.05 -15.87 7.39
CA ALA A 332 -12.29 -17.08 7.74
C ALA A 332 -13.08 -18.00 8.68
N SER A 333 -13.99 -17.42 9.46
CA SER A 333 -14.96 -18.08 10.31
C SER A 333 -16.32 -17.41 10.15
N LEU A 334 -17.39 -18.22 10.13
CA LEU A 334 -18.77 -17.71 10.20
C LEU A 334 -19.32 -18.00 11.60
N PRO A 335 -19.91 -17.02 12.28
CA PRO A 335 -20.56 -17.27 13.55
C PRO A 335 -21.93 -17.92 13.31
N PHE A 336 -22.26 -18.93 14.11
CA PHE A 336 -23.63 -19.42 14.24
C PHE A 336 -24.24 -18.89 15.53
N ALA A 337 -25.39 -18.23 15.43
CA ALA A 337 -26.14 -17.78 16.58
C ALA A 337 -26.82 -18.97 17.27
N THR A 338 -26.77 -18.98 18.59
CA THR A 338 -27.49 -19.92 19.45
C THR A 338 -28.36 -19.13 20.42
N GLY A 339 -29.61 -19.55 20.57
CA GLY A 339 -30.64 -18.87 21.35
C GLY A 339 -31.97 -18.78 20.59
N SER A 340 -33.08 -18.90 21.31
CA SER A 340 -34.44 -18.72 20.78
C SER A 340 -34.76 -17.23 20.66
N PHE A 341 -35.18 -16.82 19.45
CA PHE A 341 -35.63 -15.47 19.11
C PHE A 341 -36.95 -15.07 19.79
#